data_AF-A0A525VZQ6-F1
#
_entry.id   AF-A0A525VZQ6-F1
#
_cell.length_a   1.000
_cell.length_b   1.000
_cell.length_c   1.000
_cell.angle_alpha   90.00
_cell.angle_beta   90.00
_cell.angle_gamma   90.00
#
_symmetry.space_group_name_H-M   'P 1'
#
loop_
_entity.id
_entity.type
_entity.pdbx_description
1 polymer ?
#
loop_
_entity_poly.entity_id
_entity_poly.type
_entity_poly.pdbx_seq_one_letter_code
_entity_poly.pdbx_strand_id
1 'polypeptide(L)'
;MPLLLRLFCYFLIADFGHYWIHRFMHQKPVWRIHKWHHAPTYMYWLAGSRATIPQQALVNLPYTFAYSFLDPSPWWLGLAIGMFGGLQNDWMHLNVTWRSNWLEWFVVTPRYHHIHHSDKPEHYMANLAALFTIWDRLFGTYVNPDEVKEPLSFGIGEEVPLARLVVGV
;
A
#
# COMPACT_ATOMS: atom_id res chain seq x y z
N MET A 1 28.77 2.55 -2.68
CA MET A 1 28.09 2.99 -1.43
C MET A 1 27.94 1.79 -0.49
N PRO A 2 28.00 1.97 0.84
CA PRO A 2 27.74 0.90 1.81
C PRO A 2 26.34 0.30 1.62
N LEU A 3 26.18 -1.00 1.90
CA LEU A 3 24.92 -1.73 1.68
C LEU A 3 23.72 -1.07 2.39
N LEU A 4 23.88 -0.66 3.65
CA LEU A 4 22.80 -0.01 4.40
C LEU A 4 22.31 1.29 3.75
N LEU A 5 23.23 2.10 3.23
CA LEU A 5 22.88 3.33 2.53
C LEU A 5 22.16 3.03 1.21
N ARG A 6 22.55 1.97 0.51
CA ARG A 6 21.90 1.53 -0.73
C ARG A 6 20.48 1.01 -0.48
N LEU A 7 20.29 0.22 0.59
CA LEU A 7 18.97 -0.24 1.03
C LEU A 7 18.09 0.94 1.43
N PHE A 8 18.64 1.90 2.17
CA PHE A 8 17.93 3.13 2.52
C PHE A 8 17.49 3.90 1.27
N CYS A 9 18.38 4.14 0.31
CA CYS A 9 18.03 4.79 -0.96
C CYS A 9 16.98 3.99 -1.74
N TYR A 10 17.13 2.66 -1.81
CA TYR A 10 16.17 1.76 -2.46
C TYR A 10 14.77 1.93 -1.89
N PHE A 11 14.60 1.75 -0.57
CA PHE A 11 13.29 1.83 0.06
C PHE A 11 12.71 3.24 0.00
N LEU A 12 13.53 4.28 0.20
CA LEU A 12 13.07 5.66 0.14
C LEU A 12 12.52 6.03 -1.24
N ILE A 13 13.25 5.69 -2.31
CA ILE A 13 12.86 6.02 -3.68
C ILE A 13 11.70 5.15 -4.15
N ALA A 14 11.74 3.85 -3.85
CA ALA A 14 10.68 2.93 -4.21
C ALA A 14 9.36 3.29 -3.53
N ASP A 15 9.37 3.56 -2.22
CA ASP A 15 8.16 3.91 -1.47
C ASP A 15 7.62 5.29 -1.84
N PHE A 16 8.49 6.26 -2.14
CA PHE A 16 8.06 7.55 -2.69
C PHE A 16 7.33 7.39 -4.03
N GLY A 17 7.88 6.60 -4.95
CA GLY A 17 7.23 6.32 -6.23
C GLY A 17 5.93 5.52 -6.05
N HIS A 18 5.90 4.57 -5.10
CA HIS A 18 4.71 3.82 -4.74
C HIS A 18 3.60 4.78 -4.31
N TYR A 19 3.88 5.67 -3.35
CA TYR A 19 2.92 6.67 -2.86
C TYR A 19 2.24 7.43 -4.00
N TRP A 20 3.00 7.94 -4.97
CA TRP A 20 2.44 8.70 -6.09
C TRP A 20 1.64 7.84 -7.06
N ILE A 21 2.10 6.63 -7.37
CA ILE A 21 1.33 5.69 -8.19
C ILE A 21 0.02 5.33 -7.49
N HIS A 22 0.07 5.05 -6.19
CA HIS A 22 -1.11 4.73 -5.40
C HIS A 22 -2.09 5.91 -5.38
N ARG A 23 -1.61 7.12 -5.13
CA ARG A 23 -2.41 8.34 -5.21
C ARG A 23 -3.05 8.56 -6.58
N PHE A 24 -2.34 8.22 -7.65
CA PHE A 24 -2.88 8.28 -9.01
C PHE A 24 -3.93 7.20 -9.26
N MET A 25 -3.76 5.99 -8.70
CA MET A 25 -4.74 4.92 -8.78
C MET A 25 -6.07 5.25 -8.09
N HIS A 26 -6.06 6.15 -7.09
CA HIS A 26 -7.28 6.69 -6.47
C HIS A 26 -7.97 7.79 -7.26
N GLN A 27 -7.44 8.18 -8.43
CA GLN A 27 -8.13 9.08 -9.35
C GLN A 27 -9.11 8.31 -10.24
N LYS A 28 -10.27 8.91 -10.55
CA LYS A 28 -11.34 8.34 -11.39
C LYS A 28 -10.86 7.51 -12.61
N PRO A 29 -9.92 7.98 -13.47
CA PRO A 29 -9.55 7.21 -14.65
C PRO A 29 -8.88 5.87 -14.32
N VAL A 30 -8.13 5.79 -13.22
CA VAL A 30 -7.31 4.62 -12.85
C VAL A 30 -7.96 3.80 -11.74
N TRP A 31 -8.89 4.38 -11.00
CA TRP A 31 -9.66 3.70 -9.96
C TRP A 31 -10.29 2.40 -10.43
N ARG A 32 -10.73 2.30 -11.70
CA ARG A 32 -11.27 1.06 -12.27
C ARG A 32 -10.34 -0.17 -12.13
N ILE A 33 -9.03 0.07 -12.09
CA ILE A 33 -7.98 -0.94 -11.96
C ILE A 33 -7.75 -1.29 -10.49
N HIS A 34 -7.92 -0.32 -9.60
CA HIS A 34 -7.56 -0.43 -8.18
C HIS A 34 -8.75 -0.73 -7.25
N LYS A 35 -9.98 -0.38 -7.64
CA LYS A 35 -11.19 -0.59 -6.85
C LYS A 35 -11.40 -2.03 -6.40
N TRP A 36 -10.92 -2.99 -7.18
CA TRP A 36 -11.04 -4.42 -6.87
C TRP A 36 -10.24 -4.83 -5.63
N HIS A 37 -9.15 -4.12 -5.35
CA HIS A 37 -8.40 -4.25 -4.10
C HIS A 37 -9.16 -3.72 -2.89
N HIS A 38 -10.01 -2.72 -3.08
CA HIS A 38 -10.94 -2.21 -2.06
C HIS A 38 -12.25 -3.00 -1.95
N ALA A 39 -12.43 -4.05 -2.76
CA ALA A 39 -13.67 -4.81 -2.75
C ALA A 39 -13.91 -5.72 -1.53
N PRO A 40 -12.92 -6.17 -0.73
CA PRO A 40 -13.19 -6.92 0.50
C PRO A 40 -14.10 -6.13 1.45
N THR A 41 -15.11 -6.78 2.01
CA THR A 41 -16.02 -6.18 3.01
C THR A 41 -15.51 -6.31 4.45
N TYR A 42 -14.35 -6.95 4.63
CA TYR A 42 -13.62 -7.07 5.88
C TYR A 42 -12.13 -7.17 5.58
N MET A 43 -11.28 -6.74 6.52
CA MET A 43 -9.84 -6.80 6.40
C MET A 43 -9.30 -8.16 6.83
N TYR A 44 -8.27 -8.63 6.14
CA TYR A 44 -7.49 -9.83 6.44
C TYR A 44 -6.16 -9.73 5.70
N TRP A 45 -5.12 -10.40 6.20
CA TRP A 45 -3.75 -10.29 5.68
C TRP A 45 -3.62 -10.47 4.16
N LEU A 46 -4.35 -11.42 3.56
CA LEU A 46 -4.32 -11.66 2.11
C LEU A 46 -5.14 -10.67 1.27
N ALA A 47 -5.83 -9.70 1.87
CA ALA A 47 -6.60 -8.68 1.15
C ALA A 47 -5.70 -7.87 0.21
N GLY A 48 -4.45 -7.61 0.59
CA GLY A 48 -3.50 -6.89 -0.26
C GLY A 48 -3.14 -7.63 -1.55
N SER A 49 -3.18 -8.97 -1.53
CA SER A 49 -2.94 -9.80 -2.71
C SER A 49 -4.12 -9.81 -3.70
N ARG A 50 -5.29 -9.29 -3.31
CA ARG A 50 -6.46 -9.18 -4.17
C ARG A 50 -6.31 -7.96 -5.09
N ALA A 51 -5.49 -8.08 -6.12
CA ALA A 51 -5.20 -7.00 -7.05
C ALA A 51 -5.31 -7.46 -8.50
N THR A 52 -5.58 -6.52 -9.40
CA THR A 52 -5.56 -6.77 -10.84
C THR A 52 -4.12 -6.87 -11.36
N ILE A 53 -3.91 -7.51 -12.51
CA ILE A 53 -2.58 -7.55 -13.14
C ILE A 53 -2.05 -6.13 -13.43
N PRO A 54 -2.84 -5.19 -13.99
CA PRO A 54 -2.37 -3.83 -14.22
C PRO A 54 -2.06 -3.08 -12.92
N GLN A 55 -2.84 -3.28 -11.85
CA GLN A 55 -2.51 -2.73 -10.53
C GLN A 55 -1.15 -3.22 -10.06
N GLN A 56 -0.92 -4.54 -10.10
CA GLN A 56 0.33 -5.14 -9.65
C GLN A 56 1.52 -4.65 -10.47
N ALA A 57 1.37 -4.50 -11.79
CA ALA A 57 2.40 -3.91 -12.62
C ALA A 57 2.72 -2.47 -12.18
N LEU A 58 1.70 -1.62 -12.00
CA LEU A 58 1.87 -0.22 -11.64
C LEU A 58 2.56 -0.05 -10.28
N VAL A 59 2.06 -0.69 -9.21
CA VAL A 59 2.64 -0.52 -7.85
C VAL A 59 4.08 -1.03 -7.75
N ASN A 60 4.49 -1.98 -8.60
CA ASN A 60 5.84 -2.55 -8.60
C ASN A 60 6.84 -1.81 -9.52
N LEU A 61 6.39 -0.89 -10.37
CA LEU A 61 7.30 -0.10 -11.23
C LEU A 61 8.38 0.66 -10.42
N PRO A 62 8.05 1.38 -9.34
CA PRO A 62 9.04 2.13 -8.55
C PRO A 62 10.12 1.22 -7.95
N TYR A 63 9.74 0.04 -7.47
CA TYR A 63 10.66 -0.94 -6.91
C TYR A 63 11.60 -1.52 -7.97
N THR A 64 11.09 -1.74 -9.18
CA THR A 64 11.90 -2.17 -10.33
C THR A 64 12.94 -1.11 -10.69
N PHE A 65 12.56 0.17 -10.77
CA PHE A 65 13.51 1.26 -11.05
C PHE A 65 14.54 1.47 -9.94
N ALA A 66 14.08 1.41 -8.68
CA ALA A 66 14.95 1.55 -7.51
C ALA A 66 15.99 0.42 -7.40
N TYR A 67 15.78 -0.72 -8.06
CA TYR A 67 16.71 -1.85 -8.03
C TYR A 67 18.12 -1.50 -8.53
N SER A 68 18.26 -0.45 -9.35
CA SER A 68 19.56 0.10 -9.76
C SER A 68 20.45 0.53 -8.59
N PHE A 69 19.88 0.97 -7.47
CA PHE A 69 20.64 1.30 -6.25
C PHE A 69 21.24 0.05 -5.57
N LEU A 70 20.76 -1.13 -5.94
CA LEU A 70 21.19 -2.43 -5.41
C LEU A 70 22.22 -3.13 -6.30
N ASP A 71 22.81 -2.49 -7.32
CA ASP A 71 23.97 -3.06 -8.05
C ASP A 71 25.34 -2.55 -7.52
N PRO A 72 26.36 -3.41 -7.29
CA PRO A 72 26.32 -4.88 -7.26
C PRO A 72 25.69 -5.42 -5.98
N SER A 73 24.79 -6.39 -6.09
CA SER A 73 24.27 -7.19 -4.97
C SER A 73 24.15 -8.66 -5.36
N PRO A 74 24.26 -9.58 -4.39
CA PRO A 74 24.02 -10.99 -4.64
C PRO A 74 22.54 -11.23 -5.00
N TRP A 75 22.30 -12.23 -5.86
CA TRP A 75 20.96 -12.58 -6.36
C TRP A 75 19.92 -12.80 -5.25
N TRP A 76 20.34 -13.32 -4.09
CA TRP A 76 19.44 -13.58 -2.96
C TRP A 76 18.87 -12.30 -2.34
N LEU A 77 19.52 -11.15 -2.53
CA LEU A 77 19.02 -9.88 -1.99
C LEU A 77 17.69 -9.49 -2.66
N GLY A 78 17.55 -9.74 -3.96
CA GLY A 78 16.30 -9.52 -4.67
C GLY A 78 15.16 -10.37 -4.13
N LEU A 79 15.44 -11.64 -3.82
CA LEU A 79 14.46 -12.53 -3.19
C LEU A 79 14.07 -12.05 -1.80
N ALA A 80 15.05 -11.65 -0.98
CA ALA A 80 14.80 -11.14 0.37
C ALA A 80 13.92 -9.88 0.33
N ILE A 81 14.16 -8.97 -0.62
CA ILE A 81 13.36 -7.75 -0.80
C ILE A 81 11.95 -8.09 -1.30
N GLY A 82 11.81 -9.03 -2.24
CA GLY A 82 10.50 -9.49 -2.69
C GLY A 82 9.68 -10.11 -1.56
N MET A 83 10.32 -10.97 -0.74
CA MET A 83 9.69 -11.54 0.46
C MET A 83 9.30 -10.46 1.47
N PHE A 84 10.18 -9.48 1.72
CA PHE A 84 9.87 -8.35 2.57
C PHE A 84 8.66 -7.56 2.04
N GLY A 85 8.60 -7.29 0.74
CA GLY A 85 7.46 -6.60 0.11
C GLY A 85 6.14 -7.35 0.31
N GLY A 86 6.14 -8.67 0.14
CA GLY A 86 4.98 -9.51 0.42
C GLY A 86 4.56 -9.46 1.90
N LEU A 87 5.51 -9.60 2.82
CA LEU A 87 5.26 -9.52 4.26
C LEU A 87 4.76 -8.12 4.68
N GLN A 88 5.28 -7.05 4.09
CA GLN A 88 4.84 -5.69 4.35
C GLN A 88 3.41 -5.46 3.84
N ASN A 89 3.09 -5.98 2.65
CA ASN A 89 1.73 -5.98 2.12
C ASN A 89 0.78 -6.73 3.05
N ASP A 90 1.15 -7.93 3.49
CA ASP A 90 0.28 -8.71 4.38
C ASP A 90 0.13 -8.05 5.76
N TRP A 91 1.21 -7.45 6.28
CA TRP A 91 1.25 -6.71 7.53
C TRP A 91 0.21 -5.60 7.58
N MET A 92 0.19 -4.70 6.59
CA MET A 92 -0.73 -3.55 6.60
C MET A 92 -2.21 -3.94 6.45
N HIS A 93 -2.51 -5.17 6.03
CA HIS A 93 -3.89 -5.68 5.89
C HIS A 93 -4.31 -6.63 7.04
N LEU A 94 -3.45 -6.88 8.03
CA LEU A 94 -3.78 -7.74 9.15
C LEU A 94 -5.05 -7.27 9.85
N ASN A 95 -5.95 -8.21 10.18
CA ASN A 95 -7.14 -7.91 10.97
C ASN A 95 -6.82 -7.73 12.47
N VAL A 96 -5.95 -6.77 12.78
CA VAL A 96 -5.47 -6.47 14.12
C VAL A 96 -5.57 -4.97 14.34
N THR A 97 -6.27 -4.57 15.40
CA THR A 97 -6.48 -3.16 15.77
C THR A 97 -5.41 -2.64 16.73
N TRP A 98 -4.19 -3.16 16.61
CA TRP A 98 -3.07 -2.78 17.48
C TRP A 98 -2.75 -1.28 17.32
N ARG A 99 -2.64 -0.59 18.46
CA ARG A 99 -2.36 0.83 18.54
C ARG A 99 -0.91 1.05 18.93
N SER A 100 -0.14 1.67 18.04
CA SER A 100 1.25 2.05 18.31
C SER A 100 1.55 3.45 17.79
N ASN A 101 1.17 4.45 18.59
CA ASN A 101 1.24 5.86 18.20
C ASN A 101 2.65 6.28 17.76
N TRP A 102 3.72 5.75 18.40
CA TRP A 102 5.09 6.10 18.02
C TRP A 102 5.53 5.46 16.71
N LEU A 103 5.11 4.21 16.46
CA LEU A 103 5.48 3.48 15.24
C LEU A 103 4.81 4.07 14.00
N GLU A 104 3.58 4.58 14.16
CA GLU A 104 2.79 5.24 13.11
C GLU A 104 3.37 6.60 12.66
N TRP A 105 4.36 7.14 13.36
CA TRP A 105 5.16 8.25 12.86
C TRP A 105 6.13 7.85 11.76
N PHE A 106 6.46 6.56 11.66
CA PHE A 106 7.50 6.06 10.77
C PHE A 106 6.96 5.09 9.74
N VAL A 107 6.19 4.07 10.17
CA VAL A 107 5.74 2.98 9.29
C VAL A 107 4.24 2.80 9.31
N VAL A 108 3.72 2.32 8.19
CA VAL A 108 2.29 2.02 8.01
C VAL A 108 1.92 0.83 8.90
N THR A 109 0.90 1.01 9.74
CA THR A 109 0.33 -0.03 10.61
C THR A 109 -1.01 -0.53 10.07
N PRO A 110 -1.53 -1.69 10.53
CA PRO A 110 -2.80 -2.19 10.03
C PRO A 110 -3.95 -1.20 10.24
N ARG A 111 -4.10 -0.64 11.45
CA ARG A 111 -5.15 0.35 11.73
C ARG A 111 -5.03 1.63 10.89
N TYR A 112 -3.80 2.01 10.52
CA TYR A 112 -3.53 3.16 9.66
C TYR A 112 -4.04 2.90 8.23
N HIS A 113 -3.73 1.72 7.68
CA HIS A 113 -4.12 1.32 6.34
C HIS A 113 -5.59 0.88 6.23
N HIS A 114 -6.22 0.44 7.31
CA HIS A 114 -7.67 0.17 7.31
C HIS A 114 -8.49 1.44 6.99
N ILE A 115 -8.04 2.61 7.44
CA ILE A 115 -8.70 3.89 7.12
C ILE A 115 -8.69 4.10 5.61
N HIS A 116 -7.56 3.82 4.96
CA HIS A 116 -7.42 3.88 3.51
C HIS A 116 -8.42 2.95 2.79
N HIS A 117 -8.66 1.75 3.33
CA HIS A 117 -9.64 0.81 2.76
C HIS A 117 -11.10 1.16 3.04
N SER A 118 -11.37 2.16 3.89
CA SER A 118 -12.72 2.52 4.29
C SER A 118 -13.57 2.98 3.11
N ASP A 119 -14.83 2.55 3.09
CA ASP A 119 -15.83 2.98 2.09
C ASP A 119 -16.42 4.37 2.35
N LYS A 120 -15.99 5.04 3.42
CA LYS A 120 -16.44 6.38 3.80
C LYS A 120 -15.83 7.44 2.87
N PRO A 121 -16.62 8.36 2.30
CA PRO A 121 -16.15 9.36 1.34
C PRO A 121 -14.97 10.22 1.82
N GLU A 122 -14.92 10.56 3.11
CA GLU A 122 -13.84 11.32 3.73
C GLU A 122 -12.49 10.59 3.72
N HIS A 123 -12.48 9.27 3.53
CA HIS A 123 -11.29 8.43 3.56
C HIS A 123 -10.75 8.06 2.16
N TYR A 124 -11.43 8.43 1.06
CA TYR A 124 -11.05 8.00 -0.30
C TYR A 124 -9.65 8.45 -0.75
N MET A 125 -9.07 9.45 -0.10
CA MET A 125 -7.70 9.91 -0.36
C MET A 125 -6.83 9.85 0.90
N ALA A 126 -7.22 9.05 1.89
CA ALA A 126 -6.52 8.93 3.15
C ALA A 126 -5.40 7.87 3.08
N ASN A 127 -4.30 8.13 3.79
CA ASN A 127 -3.31 7.13 4.21
C ASN A 127 -2.81 6.22 3.07
N LEU A 128 -2.32 6.84 2.00
CA LEU A 128 -1.91 6.20 0.75
C LEU A 128 -0.49 5.59 0.80
N ALA A 129 0.30 5.85 1.83
CA ALA A 129 1.63 5.25 1.93
C ALA A 129 1.56 3.72 2.11
N ALA A 130 2.60 3.02 1.66
CA ALA A 130 2.73 1.57 1.78
C ALA A 130 3.77 1.16 2.84
N LEU A 131 4.92 1.85 2.91
CA LEU A 131 5.95 1.61 3.92
C LEU A 131 6.07 2.75 4.91
N PHE A 132 6.37 3.98 4.45
CA PHE A 132 6.65 5.11 5.34
C PHE A 132 5.49 6.12 5.40
N THR A 133 4.97 6.38 6.60
CA THR A 133 3.84 7.33 6.81
C THR A 133 4.21 8.79 6.53
N ILE A 134 5.51 9.10 6.37
CA ILE A 134 5.99 10.45 6.10
C ILE A 134 5.37 11.05 4.83
N TRP A 135 5.11 10.25 3.79
CA TRP A 135 4.55 10.76 2.54
C TRP A 135 3.14 11.29 2.71
N ASP A 136 2.31 10.60 3.48
CA ASP A 136 0.96 11.08 3.78
C ASP A 136 0.97 12.40 4.54
N ARG A 137 1.92 12.55 5.47
CA ARG A 137 2.10 13.77 6.26
C ARG A 137 2.60 14.93 5.40
N LEU A 138 3.56 14.67 4.53
CA LEU A 138 4.14 15.69 3.64
C LEU A 138 3.17 16.15 2.55
N PHE A 139 2.34 15.23 2.03
CA PHE A 139 1.48 15.49 0.88
C PHE A 139 -0.01 15.60 1.22
N GLY A 140 -0.35 15.71 2.51
CA GLY A 140 -1.67 16.07 3.00
C GLY A 140 -2.74 14.98 2.84
N THR A 141 -2.35 13.71 2.87
CA THR A 141 -3.27 12.55 2.83
C THR A 141 -3.36 11.83 4.18
N TYR A 142 -2.63 12.30 5.19
CA TYR A 142 -2.67 11.73 6.53
C TYR A 142 -4.02 11.95 7.21
N VAL A 143 -4.65 10.85 7.63
CA VAL A 143 -5.77 10.82 8.56
C VAL A 143 -5.34 10.10 9.82
N ASN A 144 -5.48 10.77 10.96
CA ASN A 144 -5.08 10.27 12.26
C ASN A 144 -6.00 9.12 12.72
N PRO A 145 -5.48 7.90 12.96
CA PRO A 145 -6.30 6.79 13.44
C PRO A 145 -6.97 7.03 14.79
N ASP A 146 -6.45 7.94 15.62
CA ASP A 146 -7.07 8.28 16.91
C ASP A 146 -8.28 9.23 16.77
N GLU A 147 -8.47 9.87 15.61
CA GLU A 147 -9.60 10.77 15.33
C GLU A 147 -10.78 10.03 14.67
N VAL A 148 -10.56 8.82 14.17
CA VAL A 148 -11.60 7.95 13.59
C VAL A 148 -12.37 7.26 14.71
N LYS A 149 -13.48 7.87 15.14
CA LYS A 149 -14.34 7.36 16.23
C LYS A 149 -15.36 6.33 15.76
N GLU A 150 -15.87 6.52 14.55
CA GLU A 150 -16.90 5.66 13.98
C GLU A 150 -16.28 4.36 13.44
N PRO A 151 -16.91 3.20 13.63
CA PRO A 151 -16.45 1.94 13.06
C PRO A 151 -16.22 2.05 11.55
N LEU A 152 -15.15 1.44 11.07
CA LEU A 152 -14.86 1.37 9.63
C LEU A 152 -15.75 0.32 8.97
N SER A 153 -16.24 0.66 7.79
CA SER A 153 -16.90 -0.24 6.83
C SER A 153 -16.04 -0.31 5.56
N PHE A 154 -16.18 -1.41 4.82
CA PHE A 154 -15.33 -1.74 3.68
C PHE A 154 -16.15 -2.32 2.53
N GLY A 155 -15.57 -2.30 1.34
CA GLY A 155 -16.16 -2.83 0.12
C GLY A 155 -16.56 -1.72 -0.85
N ILE A 156 -16.88 -2.13 -2.07
CA ILE A 156 -17.24 -1.22 -3.17
C ILE A 156 -18.72 -1.30 -3.58
N GLY A 157 -19.52 -2.11 -2.88
CA GLY A 157 -20.95 -2.29 -3.20
C GLY A 157 -21.22 -3.00 -4.54
N GLU A 158 -20.23 -3.65 -5.13
CA GLU A 158 -20.32 -4.38 -6.40
C GLU A 158 -19.93 -5.85 -6.23
N GLU A 159 -20.57 -6.75 -6.98
CA GLU A 159 -20.07 -8.11 -7.13
C GLU A 159 -18.73 -8.12 -7.90
N VAL A 160 -17.83 -9.03 -7.53
CA VAL A 160 -16.49 -9.13 -8.13
C VAL A 160 -16.35 -10.45 -8.89
N PRO A 161 -16.72 -10.50 -10.18
CA PRO A 161 -16.39 -11.64 -11.03
C PRO A 161 -14.88 -11.83 -11.10
N LEU A 162 -14.42 -13.08 -10.97
CA LEU A 162 -12.98 -13.40 -10.96
C LEU A 162 -12.26 -12.88 -12.20
N ALA A 163 -12.87 -12.98 -13.38
CA ALA A 163 -12.28 -12.47 -14.62
C ALA A 163 -12.05 -10.95 -14.59
N ARG A 164 -12.98 -10.19 -14.01
CA ARG A 164 -12.87 -8.73 -13.86
C ARG A 164 -11.79 -8.35 -12.85
N LEU A 165 -11.70 -9.11 -11.74
CA LEU A 165 -10.62 -8.96 -10.77
C LEU A 165 -9.24 -9.19 -11.38
N VAL A 166 -9.08 -10.16 -12.29
CA VAL A 166 -7.77 -10.42 -12.90
C VAL A 166 -7.39 -9.34 -13.92
N VAL A 167 -8.31 -8.98 -14.82
CA VAL A 167 -8.01 -8.10 -15.97
C VAL A 167 -8.11 -6.62 -15.61
N GLY A 168 -8.91 -6.25 -14.61
CA GLY A 168 -9.12 -4.85 -14.19
C GLY A 168 -10.10 -4.06 -15.06
N VAL A 169 -11.10 -4.74 -15.63
CA VAL A 169 -12.20 -4.17 -16.44
C VAL A 169 -13.55 -4.60 -15.90
#